data_AF-R7ZBM0-F1
#
_entry.id   AF-R7ZBM0-F1
#
_cell.length_a   1.000
_cell.length_b   1.000
_cell.length_c   1.000
_cell.angle_alpha   90.00
_cell.angle_beta   90.00
_cell.angle_gamma   90.00
#
_symmetry.space_group_name_H-M   'P 1'
#
loop_
_entity.id
_entity.type
_entity.pdbx_description
1 polymer ?
#
loop_
_entity_poly.entity_id
_entity_poly.type
_entity_poly.pdbx_seq_one_letter_code
_entity_poly.pdbx_strand_id
1 'polypeptide(L)'
;MEEKMMVRQDKIRFGAIIHGVGGNISGWRHPKVASNQSVSLSFYTQQAQKAEQGKFDVAFIADGVFINEKSIPHFLNRFEPLTILSALAVATKNIGLVGTVSTSYSEPFTVARQFASLDHISGGRAGWNVVTTPLESTALNYNKTIEQHPSHAERYQIAEEYLEVVKGLWDSWDDNAFVADVENDVFFDREKLHTLNHKGQYFSVQGPLNIARSRQGQPVIFQAGSSDAGIRLAAKDADAIFTHGASIEESQKFYKKVKAEVKAFGRNPEEVKIFPGISPIIGDTIEEAEAKYQEIVALVSIERALAYLGRYFDHHDFTQYDVDAPFPELGDIGANSFRSTTDYIKKYAREEGLTLRQVALREATPKTAFFGTAQHIANLVQEWFEKEAADGFIIGVTVPGALDDFVDKVVPILQERGLYKEEYEADTLRGNLGLPFKESRYIKQSV
;
A
#
# COMPACT_ATOMS: atom_id res chain seq x y z
N MET A 1 -32.87 9.30 18.62
CA MET A 1 -33.15 8.53 17.39
C MET A 1 -31.88 7.76 17.09
N GLU A 2 -31.81 6.50 17.51
CA GLU A 2 -30.72 5.62 17.08
C GLU A 2 -30.85 5.44 15.57
N GLU A 3 -29.91 6.02 14.84
CA GLU A 3 -29.71 5.76 13.43
C GLU A 3 -29.40 4.26 13.33
N LYS A 4 -30.38 3.44 12.90
CA LYS A 4 -30.13 2.03 12.59
C LYS A 4 -29.06 2.01 11.52
N MET A 5 -27.81 1.79 11.91
CA MET A 5 -26.72 1.53 10.98
C MET A 5 -27.19 0.40 10.05
N MET A 6 -27.34 0.71 8.77
CA MET A 6 -27.61 -0.32 7.77
C MET A 6 -26.47 -1.33 7.84
N VAL A 7 -26.81 -2.59 8.07
CA VAL A 7 -25.84 -3.68 8.11
C VAL A 7 -25.21 -3.77 6.72
N ARG A 8 -23.90 -3.51 6.63
CA ARG A 8 -23.12 -3.68 5.40
C ARG A 8 -23.33 -5.09 4.85
N GLN A 9 -23.63 -5.17 3.56
CA GLN A 9 -23.85 -6.45 2.87
C GLN A 9 -22.57 -6.95 2.18
N ASP A 10 -21.57 -6.09 2.02
CA ASP A 10 -20.27 -6.45 1.46
C ASP A 10 -19.34 -7.03 2.53
N LYS A 11 -18.23 -7.62 2.05
CA LYS A 11 -17.24 -8.31 2.89
C LYS A 11 -15.95 -7.50 3.00
N ILE A 12 -15.28 -7.65 4.14
CA ILE A 12 -13.97 -7.06 4.40
C ILE A 12 -12.96 -7.58 3.35
N ARG A 13 -12.07 -6.70 2.88
CA ARG A 13 -10.97 -7.06 1.98
C ARG A 13 -9.63 -7.00 2.71
N PHE A 14 -8.68 -7.85 2.36
CA PHE A 14 -7.35 -7.84 2.98
C PHE A 14 -6.23 -7.81 1.95
N GLY A 15 -5.22 -7.01 2.23
CA GLY A 15 -3.92 -7.11 1.58
C GLY A 15 -2.81 -7.38 2.60
N ALA A 16 -1.71 -7.95 2.15
CA ALA A 16 -0.51 -8.15 2.95
C ALA A 16 0.62 -7.38 2.28
N ILE A 17 1.28 -6.50 3.03
CA ILE A 17 2.53 -5.90 2.56
C ILE A 17 3.67 -6.87 2.88
N ILE A 18 4.39 -7.32 1.85
CA ILE A 18 5.49 -8.27 2.01
C ILE A 18 6.80 -7.50 2.09
N HIS A 19 7.24 -7.25 3.32
CA HIS A 19 8.53 -6.67 3.64
C HIS A 19 9.44 -7.74 4.24
N GLY A 20 10.62 -7.94 3.64
CA GLY A 20 11.59 -8.96 4.04
C GLY A 20 11.96 -8.95 5.51
N VAL A 21 13.05 -8.25 5.86
CA VAL A 21 13.52 -8.19 7.26
C VAL A 21 12.69 -7.25 8.17
N GLY A 22 11.51 -6.84 7.71
CA GLY A 22 10.61 -5.91 8.40
C GLY A 22 10.73 -4.45 7.92
N GLY A 23 9.70 -3.65 8.25
CA GLY A 23 9.57 -2.24 7.87
C GLY A 23 10.22 -1.23 8.83
N ASN A 24 10.93 -1.69 9.86
CA ASN A 24 11.59 -0.83 10.85
C ASN A 24 13.11 -1.04 10.87
N ILE A 25 13.85 -0.18 11.58
CA ILE A 25 15.31 -0.16 11.57
C ILE A 25 15.98 -1.36 12.28
N SER A 26 15.24 -2.09 13.10
CA SER A 26 15.79 -3.12 14.00
C SER A 26 15.21 -4.52 13.81
N GLY A 27 14.15 -4.69 13.01
CA GLY A 27 13.44 -5.97 12.82
C GLY A 27 14.35 -7.10 12.35
N TRP A 28 15.35 -6.78 11.52
CA TRP A 28 16.38 -7.72 11.04
C TRP A 28 17.23 -8.36 12.15
N ARG A 29 17.25 -7.78 13.35
CA ARG A 29 18.02 -8.30 14.49
C ARG A 29 17.28 -9.40 15.24
N HIS A 30 16.00 -9.61 14.95
CA HIS A 30 15.21 -10.62 15.63
C HIS A 30 15.73 -12.03 15.31
N PRO A 31 15.91 -12.94 16.30
CA PRO A 31 16.50 -14.26 16.07
C PRO A 31 15.71 -15.14 15.07
N LYS A 32 14.40 -14.90 14.95
CA LYS A 32 13.51 -15.57 13.97
C LYS A 32 13.55 -14.95 12.55
N VAL A 33 14.26 -13.85 12.34
CA VAL A 33 14.35 -13.15 11.05
C VAL A 33 15.68 -13.48 10.40
N ALA A 34 15.64 -14.15 9.25
CA ALA A 34 16.85 -14.39 8.48
C ALA A 34 17.30 -13.08 7.80
N SER A 35 18.59 -12.78 7.86
CA SER A 35 19.15 -11.50 7.41
C SER A 35 18.97 -11.22 5.91
N ASN A 36 18.73 -12.25 5.09
CA ASN A 36 18.53 -12.14 3.65
C ASN A 36 17.05 -12.10 3.22
N GLN A 37 16.08 -12.06 4.14
CA GLN A 37 14.65 -12.15 3.79
C GLN A 37 14.20 -11.08 2.76
N SER A 38 14.79 -9.88 2.76
CA SER A 38 14.48 -8.81 1.78
C SER A 38 14.83 -9.15 0.33
N VAL A 39 15.70 -10.14 0.11
CA VAL A 39 16.12 -10.60 -1.22
C VAL A 39 16.06 -12.13 -1.32
N SER A 40 15.14 -12.75 -0.57
CA SER A 40 14.95 -14.20 -0.57
C SER A 40 13.65 -14.57 -1.28
N LEU A 41 13.73 -15.10 -2.51
CA LEU A 41 12.54 -15.52 -3.26
C LEU A 41 11.68 -16.51 -2.46
N SER A 42 12.29 -17.46 -1.76
CA SER A 42 11.56 -18.45 -0.96
C SER A 42 10.73 -17.80 0.16
N PHE A 43 11.25 -16.76 0.81
CA PHE A 43 10.51 -16.00 1.80
C PHE A 43 9.30 -15.30 1.17
N TYR A 44 9.49 -14.57 0.07
CA TYR A 44 8.39 -13.89 -0.63
C TYR A 44 7.31 -14.87 -1.10
N THR A 45 7.72 -16.04 -1.63
CA THR A 45 6.79 -17.11 -2.03
C THR A 45 5.99 -17.62 -0.84
N GLN A 46 6.63 -17.92 0.30
CA GLN A 46 5.95 -18.38 1.50
C GLN A 46 4.96 -17.35 2.03
N GLN A 47 5.34 -16.07 2.10
CA GLN A 47 4.46 -15.00 2.56
C GLN A 47 3.25 -14.81 1.63
N ALA A 48 3.46 -14.84 0.30
CA ALA A 48 2.38 -14.73 -0.67
C ALA A 48 1.40 -15.91 -0.59
N GLN A 49 1.93 -17.14 -0.45
CA GLN A 49 1.12 -18.34 -0.27
C GLN A 49 0.35 -18.34 1.05
N LYS A 50 0.96 -17.85 2.14
CA LYS A 50 0.28 -17.69 3.42
C LYS A 50 -0.86 -16.68 3.35
N ALA A 51 -0.64 -15.54 2.72
CA ALA A 51 -1.69 -14.56 2.47
C ALA A 51 -2.83 -15.17 1.60
N GLU A 52 -2.49 -15.93 0.56
CA GLU A 52 -3.46 -16.61 -0.30
C GLU A 52 -4.23 -17.71 0.43
N GLN A 53 -3.60 -18.45 1.34
CA GLN A 53 -4.26 -19.40 2.23
C GLN A 53 -5.33 -18.71 3.07
N GLY A 54 -5.01 -17.54 3.63
CA GLY A 54 -5.93 -16.66 4.34
C GLY A 54 -6.92 -15.91 3.45
N LYS A 55 -6.99 -16.22 2.15
CA LYS A 55 -7.86 -15.61 1.14
C LYS A 55 -7.62 -14.13 0.88
N PHE A 56 -6.46 -13.58 1.23
CA PHE A 56 -6.16 -12.16 1.01
C PHE A 56 -6.31 -11.77 -0.46
N ASP A 57 -6.86 -10.60 -0.71
CA ASP A 57 -7.07 -10.06 -2.05
C ASP A 57 -5.76 -9.58 -2.69
N VAL A 58 -4.79 -9.13 -1.87
CA VAL A 58 -3.60 -8.42 -2.36
C VAL A 58 -2.33 -8.91 -1.66
N ALA A 59 -1.30 -9.27 -2.44
CA ALA A 59 0.09 -9.21 -2.03
C ALA A 59 0.67 -7.88 -2.55
N PHE A 60 1.13 -7.03 -1.63
CA PHE A 60 1.60 -5.69 -1.92
C PHE A 60 3.11 -5.56 -1.74
N ILE A 61 3.78 -5.07 -2.79
CA ILE A 61 5.21 -4.79 -2.82
C ILE A 61 5.41 -3.28 -2.97
N ALA A 62 5.65 -2.60 -1.84
CA ALA A 62 5.99 -1.17 -1.81
C ALA A 62 7.40 -0.94 -2.39
N ASP A 63 7.68 0.25 -2.92
CA ASP A 63 8.98 0.57 -3.55
C ASP A 63 9.54 1.96 -3.25
N GLY A 64 10.87 2.05 -3.35
CA GLY A 64 11.64 3.27 -3.26
C GLY A 64 12.96 3.08 -4.00
N VAL A 65 13.30 4.06 -4.82
CA VAL A 65 14.40 4.02 -5.80
C VAL A 65 15.56 4.93 -5.42
N PHE A 66 15.68 5.25 -4.13
CA PHE A 66 16.77 6.03 -3.55
C PHE A 66 17.14 5.49 -2.18
N ILE A 67 18.45 5.44 -1.89
CA ILE A 67 18.99 5.03 -0.59
C ILE A 67 20.19 5.89 -0.20
N ASN A 68 20.49 5.88 1.09
CA ASN A 68 21.73 6.38 1.69
C ASN A 68 22.11 5.50 2.90
N GLU A 69 23.22 5.79 3.57
CA GLU A 69 23.75 5.02 4.70
C GLU A 69 22.82 4.96 5.93
N LYS A 70 21.81 5.82 6.00
CA LYS A 70 20.82 5.88 7.09
C LYS A 70 19.52 5.15 6.75
N SER A 71 19.38 4.63 5.53
CA SER A 71 18.17 3.95 5.08
C SER A 71 17.94 2.66 5.87
N ILE A 72 16.67 2.32 6.11
CA ILE A 72 16.35 1.08 6.84
C ILE A 72 16.79 -0.15 6.03
N PRO A 73 17.13 -1.28 6.68
CA PRO A 73 17.72 -2.44 6.01
C PRO A 73 16.94 -2.98 4.81
N HIS A 74 15.60 -2.98 4.87
CA HIS A 74 14.78 -3.41 3.73
C HIS A 74 14.95 -2.50 2.50
N PHE A 75 15.10 -1.18 2.68
CA PHE A 75 15.32 -0.27 1.56
C PHE A 75 16.73 -0.38 0.99
N LEU A 76 17.73 -0.67 1.83
CA LEU A 76 19.12 -0.85 1.40
C LEU A 76 19.29 -2.01 0.41
N ASN A 77 18.52 -3.08 0.55
CA ASN A 77 18.61 -4.25 -0.32
C ASN A 77 17.28 -5.00 -0.41
N ARG A 78 16.66 -4.98 -1.59
CA ARG A 78 15.28 -5.43 -1.87
C ARG A 78 15.14 -5.83 -3.34
N PHE A 79 14.14 -6.66 -3.63
CA PHE A 79 13.75 -6.91 -5.01
C PHE A 79 13.05 -5.69 -5.66
N GLU A 80 13.18 -5.58 -6.97
CA GLU A 80 12.35 -4.69 -7.79
C GLU A 80 10.92 -5.29 -7.90
N PRO A 81 9.84 -4.49 -7.80
CA PRO A 81 8.48 -5.02 -7.67
C PRO A 81 7.98 -5.90 -8.82
N LEU A 82 8.16 -5.51 -10.08
CA LEU A 82 7.58 -6.23 -11.21
C LEU A 82 8.24 -7.59 -11.42
N THR A 83 9.56 -7.67 -11.25
CA THR A 83 10.33 -8.91 -11.35
C THR A 83 9.95 -9.91 -10.27
N ILE A 84 9.85 -9.49 -9.00
CA ILE A 84 9.40 -10.39 -7.93
C ILE A 84 7.93 -10.77 -8.08
N LEU A 85 7.04 -9.84 -8.45
CA LEU A 85 5.63 -10.14 -8.66
C LEU A 85 5.41 -11.11 -9.82
N SER A 86 6.19 -11.04 -10.90
CA SER A 86 6.15 -12.05 -11.96
C SER A 86 6.56 -13.45 -11.48
N ALA A 87 7.54 -13.54 -10.58
CA ALA A 87 7.90 -14.83 -9.96
C ALA A 87 6.80 -15.34 -9.01
N LEU A 88 6.13 -14.44 -8.29
CA LEU A 88 5.02 -14.81 -7.40
C LEU A 88 3.74 -15.17 -8.17
N ALA A 89 3.54 -14.61 -9.37
CA ALA A 89 2.41 -14.91 -10.23
C ALA A 89 2.30 -16.41 -10.54
N VAL A 90 3.43 -17.07 -10.77
CA VAL A 90 3.48 -18.52 -11.07
C VAL A 90 3.45 -19.41 -9.83
N ALA A 91 3.66 -18.83 -8.64
CA ALA A 91 3.67 -19.54 -7.36
C ALA A 91 2.36 -19.41 -6.56
N THR A 92 1.38 -18.66 -7.11
CA THR A 92 0.07 -18.36 -6.50
C THR A 92 -1.03 -18.42 -7.57
N LYS A 93 -2.30 -18.49 -7.16
CA LYS A 93 -3.43 -18.72 -8.08
C LYS A 93 -4.45 -17.58 -8.16
N ASN A 94 -4.86 -17.02 -7.04
CA ASN A 94 -5.98 -16.08 -6.89
C ASN A 94 -5.56 -14.72 -6.31
N ILE A 95 -4.53 -14.66 -5.46
CA ILE A 95 -4.12 -13.41 -4.81
C ILE A 95 -3.65 -12.35 -5.82
N GLY A 96 -4.06 -11.11 -5.64
CA GLY A 96 -3.62 -9.96 -6.43
C GLY A 96 -2.14 -9.66 -6.23
N LEU A 97 -1.52 -9.09 -7.25
CA LEU A 97 -0.09 -8.80 -7.32
C LEU A 97 0.11 -7.31 -7.54
N VAL A 98 0.23 -6.56 -6.45
CA VAL A 98 0.25 -5.09 -6.49
C VAL A 98 1.66 -4.58 -6.27
N GLY A 99 2.21 -3.92 -7.29
CA GLY A 99 3.57 -3.38 -7.27
C GLY A 99 3.57 -1.86 -7.31
N THR A 100 4.52 -1.25 -6.61
CA THR A 100 4.74 0.21 -6.66
C THR A 100 5.65 0.58 -7.82
N VAL A 101 5.23 1.56 -8.63
CA VAL A 101 6.09 2.16 -9.66
C VAL A 101 5.86 3.67 -9.69
N SER A 102 6.95 4.44 -9.75
CA SER A 102 6.93 5.91 -9.76
C SER A 102 6.50 6.47 -11.12
N THR A 103 5.61 7.46 -11.14
CA THR A 103 5.28 8.22 -12.37
C THR A 103 6.31 9.30 -12.72
N SER A 104 7.16 9.71 -11.77
CA SER A 104 8.15 10.78 -11.97
C SER A 104 9.44 10.29 -12.63
N TYR A 105 9.73 9.00 -12.50
CA TYR A 105 11.02 8.39 -12.82
C TYR A 105 10.87 7.10 -13.63
N SER A 106 9.83 7.01 -14.44
CA SER A 106 9.65 5.93 -15.41
C SER A 106 8.95 6.45 -16.67
N GLU A 107 8.95 5.63 -17.72
CA GLU A 107 8.33 5.97 -19.00
C GLU A 107 6.96 5.28 -19.13
N PRO A 108 5.88 6.00 -19.48
CA PRO A 108 4.51 5.45 -19.46
C PRO A 108 4.33 4.26 -20.41
N PHE A 109 4.97 4.28 -21.58
CA PHE A 109 4.91 3.14 -22.50
C PHE A 109 5.57 1.88 -21.91
N THR A 110 6.69 2.03 -21.21
CA THR A 110 7.40 0.92 -20.56
C THR A 110 6.57 0.33 -19.42
N VAL A 111 6.03 1.18 -18.56
CA VAL A 111 5.19 0.77 -17.42
C VAL A 111 3.90 0.10 -17.90
N ALA A 112 3.25 0.64 -18.94
CA ALA A 112 2.08 0.02 -19.55
C ALA A 112 2.37 -1.42 -20.01
N ARG A 113 3.50 -1.65 -20.68
CA ARG A 113 3.92 -2.99 -21.12
C ARG A 113 4.19 -3.93 -19.94
N GLN A 114 4.95 -3.47 -18.95
CA GLN A 114 5.35 -4.31 -17.82
C GLN A 114 4.15 -4.77 -17.00
N PHE A 115 3.24 -3.86 -16.66
CA PHE A 115 2.04 -4.23 -15.92
C PHE A 115 1.06 -5.06 -16.75
N ALA A 116 0.86 -4.75 -18.04
CA ALA A 116 0.04 -5.60 -18.91
C ALA A 116 0.63 -7.02 -19.03
N SER A 117 1.95 -7.15 -19.11
CA SER A 117 2.61 -8.45 -19.14
C SER A 117 2.45 -9.21 -17.83
N LEU A 118 2.62 -8.55 -16.67
CA LEU A 118 2.32 -9.15 -15.37
C LEU A 118 0.86 -9.58 -15.29
N ASP A 119 -0.05 -8.78 -15.85
CA ASP A 119 -1.48 -9.06 -15.83
C ASP A 119 -1.83 -10.29 -16.67
N HIS A 120 -1.20 -10.47 -17.83
CA HIS A 120 -1.33 -11.71 -18.62
C HIS A 120 -0.72 -12.92 -17.93
N ILE A 121 0.52 -12.80 -17.42
CA ILE A 121 1.21 -13.91 -16.72
C ILE A 121 0.40 -14.39 -15.51
N SER A 122 -0.21 -13.45 -14.79
CA SER A 122 -0.98 -13.75 -13.59
C SER A 122 -2.45 -14.12 -13.85
N GLY A 123 -2.94 -14.00 -15.09
CA GLY A 123 -4.34 -14.31 -15.44
C GLY A 123 -5.34 -13.23 -15.06
N GLY A 124 -4.92 -11.96 -14.97
CA GLY A 124 -5.77 -10.82 -14.60
C GLY A 124 -5.66 -10.46 -13.11
N ARG A 125 -4.47 -10.58 -12.50
CA ARG A 125 -4.27 -10.31 -11.06
C ARG A 125 -3.32 -9.15 -10.78
N ALA A 126 -2.85 -8.41 -11.79
CA ALA A 126 -1.93 -7.29 -11.58
C ALA A 126 -2.65 -6.07 -10.99
N GLY A 127 -1.94 -5.33 -10.15
CA GLY A 127 -2.28 -3.98 -9.76
C GLY A 127 -1.05 -3.08 -9.65
N TRP A 128 -1.25 -1.79 -9.84
CA TRP A 128 -0.22 -0.79 -9.80
C TRP A 128 -0.50 0.22 -8.71
N ASN A 129 0.39 0.31 -7.72
CA ASN A 129 0.42 1.44 -6.80
C ASN A 129 1.19 2.61 -7.42
N VAL A 130 0.44 3.65 -7.79
CA VAL A 130 0.93 4.86 -8.46
C VAL A 130 1.56 5.79 -7.42
N VAL A 131 2.85 6.08 -7.56
CA VAL A 131 3.58 6.94 -6.62
C VAL A 131 4.15 8.17 -7.32
N THR A 132 3.86 9.34 -6.77
CA THR A 132 4.33 10.66 -7.25
C THR A 132 5.71 11.05 -6.72
N THR A 133 6.45 10.11 -6.12
CA THR A 133 7.79 10.21 -5.51
C THR A 133 8.09 11.46 -4.66
N PRO A 134 8.18 11.34 -3.33
CA PRO A 134 8.39 12.49 -2.44
C PRO A 134 9.86 12.93 -2.24
N LEU A 135 10.84 12.03 -2.40
CA LEU A 135 12.25 12.31 -2.09
C LEU A 135 12.96 12.94 -3.30
N GLU A 136 13.39 14.20 -3.17
CA GLU A 136 14.07 14.95 -4.24
C GLU A 136 15.38 14.30 -4.69
N SER A 137 16.15 13.73 -3.77
CA SER A 137 17.43 13.06 -4.06
C SER A 137 17.27 11.85 -4.99
N THR A 138 16.04 11.33 -5.13
CA THR A 138 15.74 10.31 -6.15
C THR A 138 16.16 10.77 -7.55
N ALA A 139 16.07 12.07 -7.86
CA ALA A 139 16.44 12.62 -9.15
C ALA A 139 17.87 12.25 -9.57
N LEU A 140 18.79 12.17 -8.59
CA LEU A 140 20.20 11.85 -8.82
C LEU A 140 20.43 10.46 -9.42
N ASN A 141 19.48 9.54 -9.27
CA ASN A 141 19.55 8.19 -9.88
C ASN A 141 19.00 8.13 -11.31
N TYR A 142 18.42 9.23 -11.82
CA TYR A 142 17.70 9.27 -13.10
C TYR A 142 18.24 10.33 -14.06
N ASN A 143 19.56 10.59 -14.02
CA ASN A 143 20.24 11.59 -14.86
C ASN A 143 19.65 13.02 -14.70
N LYS A 144 19.19 13.35 -13.49
CA LYS A 144 18.64 14.66 -13.14
C LYS A 144 19.35 15.24 -11.91
N THR A 145 19.34 16.55 -11.77
CA THR A 145 19.78 17.24 -10.55
C THR A 145 18.63 17.32 -9.53
N ILE A 146 18.95 17.70 -8.29
CA ILE A 146 17.94 17.89 -7.23
C ILE A 146 16.93 18.97 -7.65
N GLU A 147 17.39 20.05 -8.29
CA GLU A 147 16.58 21.16 -8.75
C GLU A 147 15.62 20.77 -9.89
N GLN A 148 15.91 19.67 -10.58
CA GLN A 148 15.05 19.09 -11.61
C GLN A 148 14.02 18.09 -11.04
N HIS A 149 14.00 17.88 -9.71
CA HIS A 149 12.91 17.17 -9.06
C HIS A 149 11.62 17.98 -9.17
N PRO A 150 10.54 17.44 -9.75
CA PRO A 150 9.32 18.22 -9.93
C PRO A 150 8.72 18.65 -8.58
N SER A 151 8.16 19.85 -8.56
CA SER A 151 7.50 20.39 -7.37
C SER A 151 6.32 19.50 -6.95
N HIS A 152 5.89 19.58 -5.69
CA HIS A 152 4.76 18.77 -5.21
C HIS A 152 3.51 18.89 -6.10
N ALA A 153 3.14 20.11 -6.51
CA ALA A 153 1.99 20.33 -7.40
C ALA A 153 2.21 19.72 -8.79
N GLU A 154 3.39 19.91 -9.37
CA GLU A 154 3.76 19.40 -10.69
C GLU A 154 3.76 17.87 -10.73
N ARG A 155 4.22 17.19 -9.65
CA ARG A 155 4.20 15.72 -9.58
C ARG A 155 2.80 15.12 -9.71
N TYR A 156 1.77 15.79 -9.22
CA TYR A 156 0.39 15.35 -9.39
C TYR A 156 -0.13 15.60 -10.82
N GLN A 157 0.26 16.70 -11.46
CA GLN A 157 -0.08 16.96 -12.87
C GLN A 157 0.59 15.94 -13.79
N ILE A 158 1.88 15.63 -13.54
CA ILE A 158 2.61 14.56 -14.24
C ILE A 158 1.86 13.23 -14.06
N ALA A 159 1.50 12.87 -12.83
CA ALA A 159 0.84 11.60 -12.55
C ALA A 159 -0.55 11.47 -13.19
N GLU A 160 -1.31 12.58 -13.25
CA GLU A 160 -2.61 12.63 -13.94
C GLU A 160 -2.44 12.34 -15.44
N GLU A 161 -1.53 13.05 -16.13
CA GLU A 161 -1.25 12.80 -17.55
C GLU A 161 -0.66 11.40 -17.78
N TYR A 162 0.21 10.93 -16.88
CA TYR A 162 0.81 9.60 -16.96
C TYR A 162 -0.26 8.50 -16.94
N LEU A 163 -1.23 8.60 -16.03
CA LEU A 163 -2.33 7.64 -15.93
C LEU A 163 -3.22 7.66 -17.17
N GLU A 164 -3.47 8.84 -17.75
CA GLU A 164 -4.19 8.96 -19.01
C GLU A 164 -3.49 8.20 -20.13
N VAL A 165 -2.16 8.38 -20.28
CA VAL A 165 -1.36 7.68 -21.28
C VAL A 165 -1.39 6.17 -21.05
N VAL A 166 -1.11 5.70 -19.83
CA VAL A 166 -1.05 4.25 -19.53
C VAL A 166 -2.40 3.58 -19.74
N LYS A 167 -3.49 4.16 -19.21
CA LYS A 167 -4.84 3.63 -19.42
C LYS A 167 -5.25 3.67 -20.90
N GLY A 168 -4.74 4.65 -21.66
CA GLY A 168 -4.98 4.74 -23.11
C GLY A 168 -4.24 3.66 -23.89
N LEU A 169 -2.98 3.40 -23.52
CA LEU A 169 -2.19 2.33 -24.09
C LEU A 169 -2.80 0.95 -23.78
N TRP A 170 -3.30 0.72 -22.57
CA TRP A 170 -3.95 -0.56 -22.25
C TRP A 170 -5.21 -0.82 -23.07
N ASP A 171 -5.88 0.20 -23.59
CA ASP A 171 -7.03 0.03 -24.49
C ASP A 171 -6.63 -0.04 -25.98
N SER A 172 -5.34 -0.16 -26.32
CA SER A 172 -4.89 -0.21 -27.72
C SER A 172 -5.45 -1.39 -28.53
N TRP A 173 -5.85 -2.47 -27.87
CA TRP A 173 -6.42 -3.66 -28.51
C TRP A 173 -7.78 -3.97 -27.89
N ASP A 174 -8.84 -4.04 -28.70
CA ASP A 174 -10.12 -4.54 -28.20
C ASP A 174 -10.01 -6.03 -27.82
N ASP A 175 -10.86 -6.48 -26.89
CA ASP A 175 -10.73 -7.79 -26.24
C ASP A 175 -10.80 -8.98 -27.23
N ASN A 176 -11.42 -8.78 -28.40
CA ASN A 176 -11.55 -9.76 -29.48
C ASN A 176 -10.82 -9.34 -30.77
N ALA A 177 -9.71 -8.60 -30.65
CA ALA A 177 -8.92 -8.15 -31.80
C ALA A 177 -8.16 -9.30 -32.49
N PHE A 178 -7.65 -10.29 -31.75
CA PHE A 178 -6.84 -11.39 -32.28
C PHE A 178 -7.72 -12.57 -32.72
N VAL A 179 -8.27 -12.51 -33.93
CA VAL A 179 -9.16 -13.54 -34.48
C VAL A 179 -8.45 -14.82 -34.91
N ALA A 180 -7.15 -14.73 -35.25
CA ALA A 180 -6.30 -15.86 -35.66
C ALA A 180 -6.96 -16.80 -36.72
N ASP A 181 -7.57 -16.21 -37.73
CA ASP A 181 -8.21 -16.92 -38.83
C ASP A 181 -7.15 -17.41 -39.84
N VAL A 182 -6.85 -18.70 -39.76
CA VAL A 182 -5.85 -19.38 -40.61
C VAL A 182 -6.33 -19.55 -42.04
N GLU A 183 -7.63 -19.74 -42.28
CA GLU A 183 -8.18 -19.97 -43.61
C GLU A 183 -8.07 -18.73 -44.49
N ASN A 184 -8.26 -17.54 -43.89
CA ASN A 184 -8.24 -16.26 -44.58
C ASN A 184 -6.94 -15.45 -44.39
N ASP A 185 -5.91 -16.02 -43.74
CA ASP A 185 -4.63 -15.36 -43.42
C ASP A 185 -4.80 -14.04 -42.63
N VAL A 186 -5.68 -14.04 -41.62
CA VAL A 186 -5.97 -12.88 -40.77
C VAL A 186 -5.63 -13.17 -39.32
N PHE A 187 -4.48 -12.69 -38.84
CA PHE A 187 -4.10 -12.84 -37.44
C PHE A 187 -4.92 -11.95 -36.48
N PHE A 188 -5.26 -10.73 -36.91
CA PHE A 188 -6.04 -9.78 -36.10
C PHE A 188 -6.93 -8.89 -36.98
N ASP A 189 -8.00 -8.39 -36.37
CA ASP A 189 -8.92 -7.42 -36.93
C ASP A 189 -8.34 -6.00 -36.81
N ARG A 190 -8.05 -5.38 -37.96
CA ARG A 190 -7.38 -4.08 -38.03
C ARG A 190 -8.23 -2.93 -37.48
N GLU A 191 -9.55 -3.06 -37.46
CA GLU A 191 -10.45 -2.02 -36.93
C GLU A 191 -10.47 -2.01 -35.40
N LYS A 192 -9.91 -3.03 -34.76
CA LYS A 192 -9.83 -3.22 -33.30
C LYS A 192 -8.46 -2.89 -32.71
N LEU A 193 -7.59 -2.27 -33.51
CA LEU A 193 -6.29 -1.76 -33.10
C LEU A 193 -6.33 -0.23 -33.09
N HIS A 194 -6.07 0.36 -31.93
CA HIS A 194 -6.21 1.79 -31.69
C HIS A 194 -4.86 2.41 -31.34
N THR A 195 -4.41 3.38 -32.14
CA THR A 195 -3.29 4.26 -31.79
C THR A 195 -3.75 5.32 -30.79
N LEU A 196 -2.96 5.56 -29.74
CA LEU A 196 -3.29 6.56 -28.71
C LEU A 196 -3.09 8.00 -29.22
N ASN A 197 -1.98 8.27 -29.92
CA ASN A 197 -1.60 9.60 -30.42
C ASN A 197 -1.63 10.72 -29.35
N HIS A 198 -1.28 10.40 -28.10
CA HIS A 198 -1.26 11.37 -27.01
C HIS A 198 -0.18 12.41 -27.21
N LYS A 199 -0.53 13.69 -27.04
CA LYS A 199 0.37 14.85 -27.04
C LYS A 199 -0.07 15.82 -25.95
N GLY A 200 0.42 15.61 -24.75
CA GLY A 200 0.13 16.45 -23.60
C GLY A 200 1.29 17.39 -23.25
N GLN A 201 1.27 17.90 -22.02
CA GLN A 201 2.28 18.82 -21.51
C GLN A 201 3.57 18.06 -21.17
N TYR A 202 3.45 16.87 -20.58
CA TYR A 202 4.58 16.10 -20.07
C TYR A 202 4.98 14.95 -20.99
N PHE A 203 4.04 14.37 -21.75
CA PHE A 203 4.26 13.18 -22.54
C PHE A 203 3.76 13.32 -23.98
N SER A 204 4.48 12.67 -24.90
CA SER A 204 4.10 12.53 -26.32
C SER A 204 4.28 11.07 -26.71
N VAL A 205 3.17 10.33 -26.84
CA VAL A 205 3.17 8.86 -26.98
C VAL A 205 2.17 8.43 -28.05
N GLN A 206 2.68 7.81 -29.13
CA GLN A 206 1.87 7.42 -30.28
C GLN A 206 1.03 6.15 -30.02
N GLY A 207 1.61 5.12 -29.39
CA GLY A 207 1.03 3.78 -29.40
C GLY A 207 1.03 3.16 -30.82
N PRO A 208 0.34 2.02 -31.03
CA PRO A 208 -0.41 1.26 -30.03
C PRO A 208 0.53 0.52 -29.06
N LEU A 209 -0.02 0.04 -27.93
CA LEU A 209 0.71 -0.89 -27.07
C LEU A 209 0.87 -2.24 -27.78
N ASN A 210 1.96 -2.95 -27.52
CA ASN A 210 2.28 -4.23 -28.19
C ASN A 210 1.90 -5.47 -27.36
N ILE A 211 0.85 -5.36 -26.54
CA ILE A 211 0.28 -6.45 -25.75
C ILE A 211 -1.23 -6.18 -25.55
N ALA A 212 -2.03 -7.24 -25.61
CA ALA A 212 -3.49 -7.18 -25.49
C ALA A 212 -3.95 -6.89 -24.05
N ARG A 213 -5.27 -6.67 -23.88
CA ARG A 213 -5.93 -6.55 -22.57
C ARG A 213 -6.00 -7.91 -21.86
N SER A 214 -6.09 -7.89 -20.53
CA SER A 214 -6.16 -9.11 -19.71
C SER A 214 -7.62 -9.50 -19.43
N ARG A 215 -7.82 -10.59 -18.69
CA ARG A 215 -9.15 -11.05 -18.23
C ARG A 215 -9.86 -10.07 -17.28
N GLN A 216 -9.16 -9.09 -16.71
CA GLN A 216 -9.76 -8.01 -15.93
C GLN A 216 -9.82 -6.67 -16.69
N GLY A 217 -9.49 -6.68 -17.99
CA GLY A 217 -9.42 -5.51 -18.85
C GLY A 217 -8.12 -4.73 -18.62
N GLN A 218 -7.99 -4.10 -17.46
CA GLN A 218 -6.81 -3.34 -17.06
C GLN A 218 -6.39 -3.66 -15.62
N PRO A 219 -5.08 -3.60 -15.31
CA PRO A 219 -4.58 -3.67 -13.94
C PRO A 219 -5.32 -2.72 -13.00
N VAL A 220 -5.44 -3.12 -11.73
CA VAL A 220 -6.10 -2.31 -10.68
C VAL A 220 -5.19 -1.17 -10.25
N ILE A 221 -5.73 0.06 -10.17
CA ILE A 221 -4.97 1.24 -9.77
C ILE A 221 -5.09 1.46 -8.25
N PHE A 222 -3.97 1.28 -7.56
CA PHE A 222 -3.77 1.68 -6.17
C PHE A 222 -3.13 3.06 -6.10
N GLN A 223 -3.52 3.85 -5.10
CA GLN A 223 -2.87 5.12 -4.76
C GLN A 223 -2.74 5.28 -3.24
N ALA A 224 -1.84 6.16 -2.79
CA ALA A 224 -1.61 6.42 -1.37
C ALA A 224 -1.59 7.92 -0.99
N GLY A 225 -2.17 8.77 -1.84
CA GLY A 225 -2.20 10.22 -1.61
C GLY A 225 -3.17 10.62 -0.51
N SER A 226 -2.68 11.28 0.55
CA SER A 226 -3.50 11.80 1.66
C SER A 226 -3.72 13.32 1.63
N SER A 227 -2.95 14.06 0.80
CA SER A 227 -3.15 15.49 0.58
C SER A 227 -4.39 15.77 -0.26
N ASP A 228 -4.90 17.01 -0.29
CA ASP A 228 -6.05 17.37 -1.13
C ASP A 228 -5.83 17.05 -2.62
N ALA A 229 -4.62 17.31 -3.13
CA ALA A 229 -4.24 16.94 -4.49
C ALA A 229 -4.22 15.41 -4.68
N GLY A 230 -3.73 14.66 -3.68
CA GLY A 230 -3.74 13.20 -3.69
C GLY A 230 -5.13 12.60 -3.65
N ILE A 231 -6.02 13.12 -2.80
CA ILE A 231 -7.42 12.71 -2.72
C ILE A 231 -8.12 12.98 -4.05
N ARG A 232 -7.89 14.16 -4.67
CA ARG A 232 -8.49 14.51 -5.96
C ARG A 232 -8.04 13.57 -7.08
N LEU A 233 -6.73 13.27 -7.17
CA LEU A 233 -6.20 12.31 -8.15
C LEU A 233 -6.78 10.90 -7.92
N ALA A 234 -6.84 10.46 -6.66
CA ALA A 234 -7.36 9.15 -6.31
C ALA A 234 -8.86 9.03 -6.60
N ALA A 235 -9.63 10.07 -6.29
CA ALA A 235 -11.05 10.12 -6.58
C ALA A 235 -11.33 9.99 -8.09
N LYS A 236 -10.50 10.61 -8.93
CA LYS A 236 -10.61 10.52 -10.38
C LYS A 236 -10.27 9.12 -10.92
N ASP A 237 -9.17 8.53 -10.47
CA ASP A 237 -8.55 7.40 -11.21
C ASP A 237 -8.29 6.11 -10.42
N ALA A 238 -8.28 6.16 -9.08
CA ALA A 238 -7.95 5.00 -8.26
C ALA A 238 -9.13 4.02 -8.16
N ASP A 239 -8.83 2.73 -8.17
CA ASP A 239 -9.73 1.64 -7.84
C ASP A 239 -9.62 1.27 -6.35
N ALA A 240 -8.43 1.50 -5.76
CA ALA A 240 -8.14 1.26 -4.36
C ALA A 240 -7.19 2.32 -3.79
N ILE A 241 -7.34 2.65 -2.51
CA ILE A 241 -6.54 3.65 -1.82
C ILE A 241 -5.95 3.04 -0.56
N PHE A 242 -4.62 3.02 -0.49
CA PHE A 242 -3.89 2.70 0.72
C PHE A 242 -3.74 3.97 1.57
N THR A 243 -4.02 3.88 2.87
CA THR A 243 -3.89 5.02 3.78
C THR A 243 -3.25 4.59 5.10
N HIS A 244 -2.71 5.54 5.85
CA HIS A 244 -2.25 5.33 7.22
C HIS A 244 -3.24 6.07 8.13
N GLY A 245 -4.15 5.35 8.76
CA GLY A 245 -5.08 5.91 9.74
C GLY A 245 -4.51 5.76 11.15
N ALA A 246 -4.32 6.86 11.88
CA ALA A 246 -3.85 6.79 13.27
C ALA A 246 -4.99 6.46 14.24
N SER A 247 -6.22 6.86 13.93
CA SER A 247 -7.43 6.52 14.68
C SER A 247 -8.62 6.20 13.77
N ILE A 248 -9.68 5.64 14.36
CA ILE A 248 -10.92 5.36 13.64
C ILE A 248 -11.60 6.67 13.19
N GLU A 249 -11.59 7.71 14.02
CA GLU A 249 -12.22 8.99 13.70
C GLU A 249 -11.54 9.69 12.53
N GLU A 250 -10.20 9.67 12.48
CA GLU A 250 -9.45 10.20 11.34
C GLU A 250 -9.72 9.40 10.07
N SER A 251 -9.78 8.07 10.20
CA SER A 251 -10.06 7.16 9.08
C SER A 251 -11.48 7.36 8.54
N GLN A 252 -12.48 7.57 9.40
CA GLN A 252 -13.84 7.93 8.99
C GLN A 252 -13.91 9.27 8.27
N LYS A 253 -13.19 10.29 8.76
CA LYS A 253 -13.13 11.61 8.08
C LYS A 253 -12.52 11.47 6.69
N PHE A 254 -11.42 10.72 6.58
CA PHE A 254 -10.78 10.45 5.29
C PHE A 254 -11.70 9.66 4.37
N TYR A 255 -12.31 8.57 4.85
CA TYR A 255 -13.24 7.73 4.11
C TYR A 255 -14.38 8.56 3.51
N LYS A 256 -15.09 9.34 4.34
CA LYS A 256 -16.21 10.19 3.90
C LYS A 256 -15.76 11.23 2.87
N LYS A 257 -14.60 11.86 3.08
CA LYS A 257 -14.05 12.86 2.16
C LYS A 257 -13.74 12.25 0.79
N VAL A 258 -13.05 11.11 0.76
CA VAL A 258 -12.71 10.40 -0.48
C VAL A 258 -13.98 9.96 -1.22
N LYS A 259 -14.92 9.30 -0.54
CA LYS A 259 -16.16 8.81 -1.17
C LYS A 259 -17.00 9.97 -1.74
N ALA A 260 -17.03 11.12 -1.06
CA ALA A 260 -17.68 12.33 -1.56
C ALA A 260 -16.99 12.88 -2.82
N GLU A 261 -15.66 12.92 -2.85
CA GLU A 261 -14.89 13.39 -4.01
C GLU A 261 -15.06 12.44 -5.21
N VAL A 262 -15.04 11.12 -4.99
CA VAL A 262 -15.31 10.10 -6.03
C VAL A 262 -16.67 10.36 -6.69
N LYS A 263 -17.69 10.63 -5.87
CA LYS A 263 -19.03 10.99 -6.35
C LYS A 263 -19.04 12.30 -7.13
N ALA A 264 -18.27 13.31 -6.70
CA ALA A 264 -18.15 14.58 -7.40
C ALA A 264 -17.53 14.44 -8.80
N PHE A 265 -16.65 13.43 -9.00
CA PHE A 265 -16.14 13.03 -10.31
C PHE A 265 -17.10 12.14 -11.13
N GLY A 266 -18.33 11.90 -10.65
CA GLY A 266 -19.33 11.09 -11.34
C GLY A 266 -19.07 9.59 -11.30
N ARG A 267 -18.14 9.12 -10.44
CA ARG A 267 -17.85 7.70 -10.25
C ARG A 267 -18.68 7.12 -9.11
N ASN A 268 -18.87 5.80 -9.13
CA ASN A 268 -19.50 5.07 -8.05
C ASN A 268 -18.54 4.96 -6.84
N PRO A 269 -18.88 5.51 -5.66
CA PRO A 269 -18.03 5.43 -4.46
C PRO A 269 -17.74 4.00 -4.00
N GLU A 270 -18.62 3.05 -4.31
CA GLU A 270 -18.44 1.64 -3.96
C GLU A 270 -17.34 0.96 -4.79
N GLU A 271 -16.96 1.53 -5.93
CA GLU A 271 -15.89 1.04 -6.80
C GLU A 271 -14.50 1.61 -6.43
N VAL A 272 -14.40 2.30 -5.29
CA VAL A 272 -13.13 2.79 -4.74
C VAL A 272 -12.95 2.23 -3.34
N LYS A 273 -12.07 1.25 -3.19
CA LYS A 273 -11.85 0.56 -1.92
C LYS A 273 -10.79 1.26 -1.07
N ILE A 274 -11.08 1.52 0.20
CA ILE A 274 -10.15 2.22 1.10
C ILE A 274 -9.54 1.25 2.12
N PHE A 275 -8.21 1.17 2.12
CA PHE A 275 -7.42 0.23 2.91
C PHE A 275 -6.45 0.93 3.87
N PRO A 276 -6.83 1.18 5.12
CA PRO A 276 -5.89 1.54 6.16
C PRO A 276 -4.84 0.45 6.37
N GLY A 277 -3.57 0.84 6.50
CA GLY A 277 -2.49 -0.03 6.94
C GLY A 277 -2.57 -0.26 8.44
N ILE A 278 -2.56 -1.53 8.85
CA ILE A 278 -2.52 -1.92 10.27
C ILE A 278 -1.36 -2.88 10.50
N SER A 279 -0.79 -2.86 11.70
CA SER A 279 0.31 -3.74 12.09
C SER A 279 -0.04 -4.46 13.38
N PRO A 280 -0.75 -5.60 13.28
CA PRO A 280 -1.27 -6.30 14.44
C PRO A 280 -0.16 -7.04 15.20
N ILE A 281 -0.23 -7.04 16.52
CA ILE A 281 0.57 -7.90 17.39
C ILE A 281 -0.40 -8.78 18.17
N ILE A 282 -0.38 -10.08 17.88
CA ILE A 282 -1.39 -11.04 18.33
C ILE A 282 -0.76 -12.06 19.27
N GLY A 283 -1.35 -12.25 20.44
CA GLY A 283 -1.04 -13.34 21.37
C GLY A 283 -2.30 -14.15 21.71
N ASP A 284 -2.15 -15.35 22.26
CA ASP A 284 -3.28 -16.10 22.82
C ASP A 284 -3.81 -15.42 24.10
N THR A 285 -2.93 -14.71 24.80
CA THR A 285 -3.28 -13.77 25.87
C THR A 285 -2.67 -12.38 25.64
N ILE A 286 -3.10 -11.39 26.42
CA ILE A 286 -2.54 -10.04 26.38
C ILE A 286 -1.06 -10.06 26.78
N GLU A 287 -0.70 -10.90 27.75
CA GLU A 287 0.66 -11.06 28.23
C GLU A 287 1.59 -11.64 27.14
N GLU A 288 1.10 -12.58 26.33
CA GLU A 288 1.87 -13.10 25.19
C GLU A 288 2.05 -12.04 24.10
N ALA A 289 1.01 -11.26 23.80
CA ALA A 289 1.12 -10.13 22.87
C ALA A 289 2.15 -9.11 23.38
N GLU A 290 2.16 -8.84 24.69
CA GLU A 290 3.14 -7.96 25.33
C GLU A 290 4.55 -8.53 25.23
N ALA A 291 4.74 -9.83 25.48
CA ALA A 291 6.03 -10.49 25.34
C ALA A 291 6.58 -10.34 23.91
N LYS A 292 5.76 -10.59 22.87
CA LYS A 292 6.13 -10.40 21.46
C LYS A 292 6.51 -8.95 21.16
N TYR A 293 5.79 -7.98 21.72
CA TYR A 293 6.13 -6.57 21.56
C TYR A 293 7.46 -6.23 22.24
N GLN A 294 7.69 -6.69 23.47
CA GLN A 294 8.93 -6.45 24.21
C GLN A 294 10.15 -7.08 23.52
N GLU A 295 9.98 -8.21 22.82
CA GLU A 295 11.03 -8.77 21.96
C GLU A 295 11.48 -7.78 20.89
N ILE A 296 10.59 -6.99 20.29
CA ILE A 296 10.93 -5.96 19.29
C ILE A 296 11.55 -4.72 19.93
N VAL A 297 10.99 -4.26 21.05
CA VAL A 297 11.54 -3.13 21.83
C VAL A 297 13.00 -3.40 22.17
N ALA A 298 13.32 -4.61 22.61
CA ALA A 298 14.67 -5.03 22.97
C ALA A 298 15.68 -5.02 21.80
N LEU A 299 15.22 -4.99 20.54
CA LEU A 299 16.09 -4.89 19.36
C LEU A 299 16.55 -3.46 19.08
N VAL A 300 15.84 -2.46 19.61
CA VAL A 300 16.17 -1.05 19.42
C VAL A 300 17.14 -0.62 20.52
N SER A 301 18.37 -0.31 20.14
CA SER A 301 19.31 0.30 21.09
C SER A 301 18.82 1.70 21.45
N ILE A 302 19.09 2.12 22.69
CA ILE A 302 18.63 3.42 23.16
C ILE A 302 19.17 4.56 22.29
N GLU A 303 20.41 4.47 21.81
CA GLU A 303 21.02 5.48 20.93
C GLU A 303 20.24 5.62 19.62
N ARG A 304 19.74 4.51 19.06
CA ARG A 304 18.91 4.53 17.86
C ARG A 304 17.52 5.07 18.13
N ALA A 305 16.94 4.73 19.28
CA ALA A 305 15.64 5.27 19.70
C ALA A 305 15.70 6.80 19.88
N LEU A 306 16.76 7.30 20.51
CA LEU A 306 17.00 8.74 20.69
C LEU A 306 17.25 9.44 19.34
N ALA A 307 18.04 8.84 18.45
CA ALA A 307 18.26 9.39 17.11
C ALA A 307 16.97 9.45 16.29
N TYR A 308 16.11 8.42 16.42
CA TYR A 308 14.79 8.40 15.78
C TYR A 308 13.87 9.50 16.34
N LEU A 309 13.80 9.62 17.67
CA LEU A 309 13.05 10.67 18.35
C LEU A 309 13.54 12.07 17.94
N GLY A 310 14.85 12.27 17.86
CA GLY A 310 15.50 13.51 17.42
C GLY A 310 14.97 14.03 16.09
N ARG A 311 14.62 13.15 15.15
CA ARG A 311 14.04 13.52 13.84
C ARG A 311 12.81 14.42 13.96
N TYR A 312 11.95 14.20 14.96
CA TYR A 312 10.76 15.02 15.14
C TYR A 312 11.10 16.43 15.64
N PHE A 313 12.18 16.53 16.41
CA PHE A 313 12.65 17.73 17.09
C PHE A 313 13.81 18.39 16.33
N ASP A 314 13.72 18.52 15.01
CA ASP A 314 14.77 19.16 14.18
C ASP A 314 16.16 18.51 14.33
N HIS A 315 16.18 17.17 14.36
CA HIS A 315 17.39 16.37 14.59
C HIS A 315 18.11 16.67 15.91
N HIS A 316 17.37 17.17 16.91
CA HIS A 316 17.90 17.45 18.24
C HIS A 316 18.61 16.24 18.85
N ASP A 317 19.77 16.49 19.43
CA ASP A 317 20.59 15.46 20.04
C ASP A 317 20.08 15.11 21.44
N PHE A 318 19.25 14.07 21.54
CA PHE A 318 18.77 13.60 22.84
C PHE A 318 19.80 12.83 23.66
N THR A 319 20.97 12.50 23.10
CA THR A 319 22.02 11.78 23.84
C THR A 319 22.70 12.65 24.91
N GLN A 320 22.47 13.97 24.87
CA GLN A 320 22.94 14.92 25.88
C GLN A 320 22.18 14.84 27.22
N TYR A 321 21.05 14.13 27.28
CA TYR A 321 20.21 14.00 28.47
C TYR A 321 20.35 12.62 29.13
N ASP A 322 20.10 12.56 30.44
CA ASP A 322 19.93 11.28 31.14
C ASP A 322 18.66 10.58 30.65
N VAL A 323 18.83 9.38 30.09
CA VAL A 323 17.74 8.60 29.50
C VAL A 323 16.76 8.08 30.55
N ASP A 324 17.19 7.93 31.79
CA ASP A 324 16.34 7.46 32.89
C ASP A 324 15.72 8.60 33.70
N ALA A 325 16.03 9.85 33.36
CA ALA A 325 15.34 11.03 33.87
C ALA A 325 14.00 11.27 33.13
N PRO A 326 13.07 12.06 33.72
CA PRO A 326 11.85 12.50 33.04
C PRO A 326 12.15 13.14 31.69
N PHE A 327 11.23 12.99 30.73
CA PHE A 327 11.38 13.60 29.40
C PHE A 327 11.72 15.10 29.51
N PRO A 328 12.78 15.58 28.82
CA PRO A 328 13.30 16.94 29.01
C PRO A 328 12.27 18.00 28.59
N GLU A 329 12.31 19.13 29.27
CA GLU A 329 11.53 20.32 28.88
C GLU A 329 12.24 21.00 27.70
N LEU A 330 11.75 20.74 26.48
CA LEU A 330 12.39 21.14 25.22
C LEU A 330 11.96 22.54 24.70
N GLY A 331 11.03 23.22 25.38
CA GLY A 331 10.49 24.50 24.93
C GLY A 331 9.93 24.44 23.49
N ASP A 332 10.44 25.32 22.63
CA ASP A 332 10.05 25.47 21.23
C ASP A 332 10.90 24.64 20.24
N ILE A 333 11.80 23.77 20.73
CA ILE A 333 12.55 22.86 19.85
C ILE A 333 11.56 21.99 19.07
N GLY A 334 11.74 21.92 17.74
CA GLY A 334 10.84 21.23 16.83
C GLY A 334 9.62 22.04 16.35
N ALA A 335 9.43 23.29 16.83
CA ALA A 335 8.29 24.13 16.45
C ALA A 335 8.21 24.45 14.94
N ASN A 336 9.35 24.43 14.23
CA ASN A 336 9.45 24.62 12.78
C ASN A 336 9.56 23.30 11.99
N SER A 337 9.52 22.15 12.66
CA SER A 337 9.57 20.80 12.07
C SER A 337 8.20 20.12 12.14
N PHE A 338 8.06 19.02 12.88
CA PHE A 338 6.82 18.24 13.01
C PHE A 338 5.99 18.72 14.21
N ARG A 339 5.59 20.00 14.22
CA ARG A 339 5.01 20.66 15.40
C ARG A 339 3.88 19.87 16.08
N SER A 340 2.94 19.34 15.29
CA SER A 340 1.84 18.52 15.81
C SER A 340 2.33 17.25 16.51
N THR A 341 3.29 16.55 15.92
CA THR A 341 3.92 15.35 16.50
C THR A 341 4.73 15.69 17.74
N THR A 342 5.56 16.74 17.71
CA THR A 342 6.36 17.14 18.86
C THR A 342 5.52 17.61 20.04
N ASP A 343 4.42 18.32 19.77
CA ASP A 343 3.49 18.77 20.82
C ASP A 343 2.73 17.59 21.43
N TYR A 344 2.34 16.61 20.61
CA TYR A 344 1.75 15.36 21.08
C TYR A 344 2.74 14.57 21.97
N ILE A 345 4.00 14.43 21.54
CA ILE A 345 5.05 13.75 22.32
C ILE A 345 5.28 14.42 23.67
N LYS A 346 5.51 15.74 23.68
CA LYS A 346 5.69 16.52 24.91
C LYS A 346 4.48 16.37 25.85
N LYS A 347 3.26 16.37 25.29
CA LYS A 347 2.04 16.24 26.06
C LYS A 347 1.93 14.89 26.76
N TYR A 348 1.98 13.78 26.01
CA TYR A 348 1.79 12.46 26.63
C TYR A 348 2.95 12.11 27.56
N ALA A 349 4.19 12.52 27.23
CA ALA A 349 5.35 12.28 28.08
C ALA A 349 5.19 12.93 29.45
N ARG A 350 4.62 14.15 29.49
CA ARG A 350 4.30 14.87 30.72
C ARG A 350 3.10 14.27 31.46
N GLU A 351 2.02 13.96 30.75
CA GLU A 351 0.78 13.42 31.35
C GLU A 351 1.00 12.05 32.00
N GLU A 352 1.83 11.20 31.39
CA GLU A 352 2.14 9.85 31.88
C GLU A 352 3.40 9.80 32.77
N GLY A 353 4.16 10.90 32.90
CA GLY A 353 5.38 10.96 33.71
C GLY A 353 6.51 10.06 33.18
N LEU A 354 6.65 9.96 31.86
CA LEU A 354 7.59 9.03 31.21
C LEU A 354 9.03 9.53 31.25
N THR A 355 9.98 8.58 31.35
CA THR A 355 11.40 8.86 31.14
C THR A 355 11.73 9.08 29.67
N LEU A 356 12.85 9.74 29.38
CA LEU A 356 13.33 9.90 28.00
C LEU A 356 13.49 8.55 27.30
N ARG A 357 13.96 7.51 28.00
CA ARG A 357 14.06 6.13 27.49
C ARG A 357 12.72 5.59 27.04
N GLN A 358 11.69 5.75 27.87
CA GLN A 358 10.34 5.25 27.57
C GLN A 358 9.74 5.97 26.36
N VAL A 359 9.88 7.29 26.29
CA VAL A 359 9.41 8.09 25.15
C VAL A 359 10.15 7.69 23.87
N ALA A 360 11.48 7.63 23.92
CA ALA A 360 12.31 7.27 22.76
C ALA A 360 11.97 5.87 22.23
N LEU A 361 11.84 4.87 23.11
CA LEU A 361 11.46 3.52 22.72
C LEU A 361 10.02 3.46 22.20
N ARG A 362 9.07 4.19 22.79
CA ARG A 362 7.68 4.26 22.32
C ARG A 362 7.61 4.85 20.92
N GLU A 363 8.34 5.91 20.63
CA GLU A 363 8.37 6.51 19.29
C GLU A 363 9.11 5.61 18.27
N ALA A 364 10.15 4.90 18.70
CA ALA A 364 10.87 3.97 17.84
C ALA A 364 10.10 2.66 17.58
N THR A 365 9.19 2.28 18.48
CA THR A 365 8.38 1.06 18.44
C THR A 365 6.93 1.34 18.88
N PRO A 366 6.16 2.12 18.12
CA PRO A 366 4.83 2.53 18.53
C PRO A 366 3.92 1.30 18.67
N LYS A 367 3.26 1.16 19.83
CA LYS A 367 2.16 0.22 20.00
C LYS A 367 0.99 0.70 19.14
N THR A 368 0.48 -0.18 18.28
CA THR A 368 -0.72 0.13 17.49
C THR A 368 -1.97 -0.17 18.32
N ALA A 369 -3.11 0.39 17.93
CA ALA A 369 -4.40 0.00 18.50
C ALA A 369 -4.70 -1.49 18.27
N PHE A 370 -4.09 -2.10 17.25
CA PHE A 370 -4.23 -3.52 16.90
C PHE A 370 -3.26 -4.38 17.70
N PHE A 371 -3.42 -4.39 19.02
CA PHE A 371 -2.57 -5.13 19.95
C PHE A 371 -3.43 -5.97 20.91
N GLY A 372 -3.15 -7.26 21.05
CA GLY A 372 -3.82 -8.12 22.04
C GLY A 372 -4.18 -9.49 21.51
N THR A 373 -5.35 -10.00 21.90
CA THR A 373 -5.83 -11.32 21.45
C THR A 373 -6.43 -11.26 20.04
N ALA A 374 -6.45 -12.40 19.35
CA ALA A 374 -7.11 -12.50 18.03
C ALA A 374 -8.58 -12.02 18.07
N GLN A 375 -9.27 -12.29 19.19
CA GLN A 375 -10.63 -11.83 19.42
C GLN A 375 -10.73 -10.30 19.48
N HIS A 376 -9.78 -9.64 20.15
CA HIS A 376 -9.72 -8.18 20.21
C HIS A 376 -9.45 -7.58 18.83
N ILE A 377 -8.49 -8.14 18.08
CA ILE A 377 -8.17 -7.67 16.71
C ILE A 377 -9.38 -7.82 15.78
N ALA A 378 -10.07 -8.96 15.81
CA ALA A 378 -11.27 -9.17 15.01
C ALA A 378 -12.39 -8.15 15.34
N ASN A 379 -12.56 -7.81 16.63
CA ASN A 379 -13.52 -6.79 17.05
C ASN A 379 -13.17 -5.39 16.50
N LEU A 380 -11.90 -4.99 16.54
CA LEU A 380 -11.47 -3.71 16.00
C LEU A 380 -11.63 -3.64 14.48
N VAL A 381 -11.24 -4.71 13.77
CA VAL A 381 -11.41 -4.82 12.32
C VAL A 381 -12.89 -4.69 11.94
N GLN A 382 -13.78 -5.39 12.64
CA GLN A 382 -15.22 -5.28 12.44
C GLN A 382 -15.73 -3.87 12.73
N GLU A 383 -15.34 -3.28 13.86
CA GLU A 383 -15.77 -1.94 14.25
C GLU A 383 -15.39 -0.90 13.19
N TRP A 384 -14.15 -0.92 12.72
CA TRP A 384 -13.67 -0.01 11.67
C TRP A 384 -14.43 -0.21 10.35
N PHE A 385 -14.72 -1.46 9.98
CA PHE A 385 -15.47 -1.78 8.77
C PHE A 385 -16.92 -1.30 8.83
N GLU A 386 -17.63 -1.59 9.93
CA GLU A 386 -19.03 -1.24 10.14
C GLU A 386 -19.23 0.27 10.29
N LYS A 387 -18.26 0.96 10.91
CA LYS A 387 -18.29 2.41 11.09
C LYS A 387 -17.81 3.20 9.87
N GLU A 388 -17.63 2.55 8.71
CA GLU A 388 -17.16 3.20 7.48
C GLU A 388 -15.82 3.94 7.66
N ALA A 389 -14.89 3.32 8.38
CA ALA A 389 -13.50 3.76 8.46
C ALA A 389 -12.59 3.03 7.46
N ALA A 390 -13.05 1.89 6.93
CA ALA A 390 -12.31 1.02 6.02
C ALA A 390 -13.26 0.15 5.17
N ASP A 391 -12.83 -0.18 3.95
CA ASP A 391 -13.39 -1.30 3.16
C ASP A 391 -12.58 -2.60 3.35
N GLY A 392 -11.37 -2.44 3.89
CA GLY A 392 -10.41 -3.52 4.08
C GLY A 392 -9.14 -3.00 4.74
N PHE A 393 -8.15 -3.87 4.91
CA PHE A 393 -6.89 -3.49 5.58
C PHE A 393 -5.67 -4.04 4.85
N ILE A 394 -4.57 -3.27 4.85
CA ILE A 394 -3.26 -3.81 4.50
C ILE A 394 -2.54 -4.21 5.79
N ILE A 395 -2.27 -5.51 5.94
CA ILE A 395 -1.60 -6.09 7.10
C ILE A 395 -0.08 -5.95 6.91
N GLY A 396 0.53 -5.16 7.79
CA GLY A 396 1.97 -5.01 7.94
C GLY A 396 2.57 -5.94 8.99
N VAL A 397 3.79 -6.38 8.74
CA VAL A 397 4.54 -7.27 9.64
C VAL A 397 5.48 -6.43 10.51
N THR A 398 5.15 -6.30 11.80
CA THR A 398 5.99 -5.65 12.81
C THR A 398 6.71 -6.65 13.72
N VAL A 399 6.11 -7.82 13.94
CA VAL A 399 6.69 -8.97 14.65
C VAL A 399 6.80 -10.17 13.71
N PRO A 400 7.81 -11.03 13.85
CA PRO A 400 7.89 -12.26 13.05
C PRO A 400 6.67 -13.15 13.30
N GLY A 401 6.09 -13.67 12.21
CA GLY A 401 4.87 -14.47 12.27
C GLY A 401 3.58 -13.65 12.36
N ALA A 402 3.61 -12.31 12.29
CA ALA A 402 2.39 -11.50 12.37
C ALA A 402 1.36 -11.86 11.29
N LEU A 403 1.80 -12.15 10.06
CA LEU A 403 0.91 -12.59 8.99
C LEU A 403 0.33 -13.98 9.31
N ASP A 404 1.14 -14.90 9.81
CA ASP A 404 0.70 -16.23 10.22
C ASP A 404 -0.35 -16.16 11.32
N ASP A 405 -0.08 -15.40 12.39
CA ASP A 405 -1.00 -15.20 13.49
C ASP A 405 -2.32 -14.57 13.01
N PHE A 406 -2.27 -13.61 12.09
CA PHE A 406 -3.49 -12.99 11.56
C PHE A 406 -4.31 -13.99 10.73
N VAL A 407 -3.65 -14.70 9.81
CA VAL A 407 -4.30 -15.70 8.94
C VAL A 407 -4.85 -16.87 9.74
N ASP A 408 -4.15 -17.35 10.76
CA ASP A 408 -4.54 -18.56 11.49
C ASP A 408 -5.50 -18.28 12.64
N LYS A 409 -5.47 -17.07 13.22
CA LYS A 409 -6.25 -16.76 14.43
C LYS A 409 -7.34 -15.72 14.21
N VAL A 410 -7.14 -14.72 13.34
CA VAL A 410 -8.11 -13.61 13.16
C VAL A 410 -9.08 -13.91 12.01
N VAL A 411 -8.57 -14.39 10.87
CA VAL A 411 -9.40 -14.71 9.70
C VAL A 411 -10.54 -15.67 10.04
N PRO A 412 -10.34 -16.79 10.78
CA PRO A 412 -11.44 -17.70 11.12
C PRO A 412 -12.56 -17.04 11.92
N ILE A 413 -12.22 -16.14 12.85
CA ILE A 413 -13.21 -15.39 13.64
C ILE A 413 -14.06 -14.50 12.74
N LEU A 414 -13.44 -13.83 11.76
CA LEU A 414 -14.15 -12.97 10.82
C LEU A 414 -15.02 -13.77 9.84
N GLN A 415 -14.60 -14.99 9.47
CA GLN A 415 -15.38 -15.92 8.65
C GLN A 415 -16.60 -16.44 9.42
N GLU A 416 -16.43 -16.88 10.67
CA GLU A 416 -17.53 -17.32 11.55
C GLU A 416 -18.60 -16.23 11.73
N ARG A 417 -18.17 -14.96 11.76
CA ARG A 417 -19.07 -13.79 11.82
C ARG A 417 -19.73 -13.43 10.50
N GLY A 418 -19.37 -14.10 9.41
CA GLY A 418 -19.84 -13.76 8.07
C GLY A 418 -19.35 -12.38 7.60
N LEU A 419 -18.24 -11.86 8.12
CA LEU A 419 -17.66 -10.58 7.68
C LEU A 419 -16.59 -10.76 6.60
N TYR A 420 -16.06 -11.98 6.49
CA TYR A 420 -15.01 -12.32 5.54
C TYR A 420 -15.38 -13.56 4.73
N LYS A 421 -14.81 -13.66 3.53
CA LYS A 421 -15.06 -14.75 2.59
C LYS A 421 -14.39 -16.06 3.05
N GLU A 422 -15.05 -17.18 2.80
CA GLU A 422 -14.52 -18.53 3.03
C GLU A 422 -13.69 -19.04 1.84
N GLU A 423 -14.08 -18.62 0.63
CA GLU A 423 -13.42 -18.97 -0.63
C GLU A 423 -13.22 -17.71 -1.50
N TYR A 424 -12.36 -17.81 -2.51
CA TYR A 424 -12.28 -16.75 -3.52
C TYR A 424 -13.51 -16.82 -4.43
N GLU A 425 -14.19 -15.69 -4.59
CA GLU A 425 -15.40 -15.56 -5.43
C GLU A 425 -15.05 -15.30 -6.90
N ALA A 426 -13.80 -14.91 -7.18
CA ALA A 426 -13.29 -14.63 -8.51
C ALA A 426 -11.81 -15.05 -8.64
N ASP A 427 -11.30 -15.04 -9.86
CA ASP A 427 -9.92 -15.39 -10.20
C ASP A 427 -9.12 -14.20 -10.78
N THR A 428 -9.71 -13.00 -10.74
CA THR A 428 -9.06 -11.73 -11.11
C THR A 428 -8.98 -10.79 -9.91
N LEU A 429 -8.04 -9.84 -9.92
CA LEU A 429 -7.92 -8.87 -8.83
C LEU A 429 -9.15 -7.95 -8.76
N ARG A 430 -9.66 -7.46 -9.90
CA ARG A 430 -10.92 -6.69 -9.92
C ARG A 430 -12.07 -7.48 -9.30
N GLY A 431 -12.29 -8.72 -9.73
CA GLY A 431 -13.36 -9.56 -9.19
C GLY A 431 -13.22 -9.80 -7.69
N ASN A 432 -12.00 -10.09 -7.21
CA ASN A 432 -11.74 -10.30 -5.77
C ASN A 432 -12.00 -9.06 -4.92
N LEU A 433 -11.82 -7.86 -5.49
CA LEU A 433 -12.15 -6.60 -4.85
C LEU A 433 -13.62 -6.19 -5.02
N GLY A 434 -14.43 -6.98 -5.73
CA GLY A 434 -15.81 -6.63 -6.06
C GLY A 434 -15.92 -5.47 -7.06
N LEU A 435 -14.88 -5.26 -7.88
CA LEU A 435 -14.85 -4.25 -8.94
C LEU A 435 -15.33 -4.87 -10.26
N PRO A 436 -16.04 -4.09 -11.11
CA PRO A 436 -16.46 -4.58 -12.42
C PRO A 436 -15.27 -4.82 -13.33
N PHE A 437 -15.47 -5.64 -14.37
CA PHE A 437 -14.54 -5.74 -15.49
C PHE A 437 -14.29 -4.35 -16.09
N LYS A 438 -13.03 -4.04 -16.44
CA LYS A 438 -12.69 -2.74 -16.99
C LYS A 438 -12.94 -2.73 -18.50
N GLU A 439 -14.07 -2.16 -18.90
CA GLU A 439 -14.42 -1.99 -20.30
C GLU A 439 -13.43 -1.09 -21.05
N SER A 440 -13.17 -1.40 -22.33
CA SER A 440 -12.33 -0.57 -23.22
C SER A 440 -13.04 0.75 -23.50
N ARG A 441 -12.29 1.85 -23.54
CA ARG A 441 -12.82 3.15 -23.96
C ARG A 441 -13.39 3.16 -25.39
N TYR A 442 -13.05 2.16 -26.20
CA TYR A 442 -13.46 2.04 -27.60
C TYR A 442 -14.69 1.14 -27.79
N ILE A 443 -15.27 0.59 -26.71
CA ILE A 443 -16.54 -0.12 -26.81
C ILE A 443 -17.61 0.84 -27.28
N LYS A 444 -18.11 0.59 -28.50
CA LYS A 444 -19.32 1.26 -29.00
C LYS A 444 -20.46 0.82 -28.08
N GLN A 445 -20.99 1.76 -27.29
CA GLN A 445 -22.29 1.54 -26.67
C GLN A 445 -23.28 1.32 -27.82
N SER A 446 -23.78 0.09 -27.94
CA SER A 446 -24.92 -0.20 -28.82
C SER A 446 -26.06 0.71 -28.37
N VAL A 447 -26.41 1.68 -29.22
CA VAL A 447 -27.58 2.56 -29.03
C VAL A 447 -28.86 1.75 -29.16
#